data_AF-A0A183E4R7-F1
#
_entry.id   AF-A0A183E4R7-F1
#
_cell.length_a   1.000
_cell.length_b   1.000
_cell.length_c   1.000
_cell.angle_alpha   90.00
_cell.angle_beta   90.00
_cell.angle_gamma   90.00
#
_symmetry.space_group_name_H-M   'P 1'
#
loop_
_entity.id
_entity.type
_entity.pdbx_description
1 polymer ?
#
loop_
_entity_poly.entity_id
_entity_poly.type
_entity_poly.pdbx_seq_one_letter_code
_entity_poly.pdbx_strand_id
1 'polypeptide(L)'
;LTAVTSANFLCVFFYQSCFAGEVQLQHFPFLTRGLCAVVCYYDAHRFISASVRALAELKINEEIPKSDALTSALNALLTDTAFVKRLIEVLQTVSVQTELQNLHQPHVNGLGGPKHQEILRELIEEILTNCAHTLYLISSSWRLDSVPPFLDNLFTPLKSLQPTALFQNAHLPLWIAALILISPHNLLNMRCASELLMAFHKHVMLDDWQDSCMRASLQFAIVVSYNWLNVHQLVQEVLGGFAIKENELLERAVNGLAFQFIRKCVIPVPKFRENVMAFSVVDTLIKNFLAHFTNQVMLLQRAGEMELQNVEDELQHGHLSKPMLHFENLIRGIADLYDGNSIHSVHLSAQFCSHENNCRRLISPVLQVAFLDMVKNICKCQESAHFIFELLSSSPEKYGESSLCWDHFWKALHDYLGYFKQRKGRPSRVMQESAGQQHPLPQIPQTELAGLIAWVQLAEVVAEHDSAARRQFFDNNSWSCVETSASLVTSAVPLVLKGAFYRFLASLAVYEYGTARIWAALISFSVIKKTTSGKLTGIQFHWARKDFLKDELETRECAMKSYDSSLGFLRLMKTLFRHMHTVDSGHLLCYLQFIIKSIICQFANRSYNNVQQMIMVM
;
A
#
# COMPACT_ATOMS: atom_id res chain seq x y z
N LEU A 1 32.11 -15.49 -11.19
CA LEU A 1 31.96 -14.04 -11.51
C LEU A 1 33.30 -13.27 -11.52
N THR A 2 34.40 -13.86 -11.06
CA THR A 2 35.74 -13.23 -10.98
C THR A 2 36.59 -13.29 -12.26
N ALA A 3 36.11 -13.87 -13.36
CA ALA A 3 36.90 -14.11 -14.58
C ALA A 3 36.26 -13.57 -15.88
N VAL A 4 35.70 -12.35 -15.86
CA VAL A 4 34.95 -11.81 -17.03
C VAL A 4 35.54 -10.50 -17.59
N THR A 5 36.70 -10.04 -17.13
CA THR A 5 37.26 -8.73 -17.56
C THR A 5 38.44 -8.80 -18.52
N SER A 6 38.80 -9.97 -19.08
CA SER A 6 39.78 -10.03 -20.17
C SER A 6 39.07 -10.07 -21.53
N ALA A 7 39.48 -9.21 -22.46
CA ALA A 7 38.91 -9.10 -23.82
C ALA A 7 38.92 -10.45 -24.60
N ASN A 8 39.81 -11.38 -24.22
CA ASN A 8 39.87 -12.73 -24.79
C ASN A 8 38.75 -13.66 -24.26
N PHE A 9 38.24 -13.44 -23.04
CA PHE A 9 37.13 -14.22 -22.48
C PHE A 9 35.77 -13.81 -23.09
N LEU A 10 35.58 -12.51 -23.34
CA LEU A 10 34.42 -11.97 -24.06
C LEU A 10 34.32 -12.57 -25.48
N CYS A 11 35.44 -12.76 -26.18
CA CYS A 11 35.44 -13.31 -27.54
C CYS A 11 35.06 -14.80 -27.59
N VAL A 12 35.53 -15.60 -26.61
CA VAL A 12 35.19 -17.04 -26.49
C VAL A 12 33.74 -17.24 -26.04
N PHE A 13 33.27 -16.43 -25.09
CA PHE A 13 31.85 -16.45 -24.69
C PHE A 13 30.95 -15.98 -25.83
N PHE A 14 31.32 -14.96 -26.60
CA PHE A 14 30.54 -14.53 -27.76
C PHE A 14 30.43 -15.64 -28.82
N TYR A 15 31.51 -16.37 -29.09
CA TYR A 15 31.48 -17.51 -30.02
C TYR A 15 30.60 -18.67 -29.50
N GLN A 16 30.69 -19.01 -28.21
CA GLN A 16 29.83 -20.03 -27.59
C GLN A 16 28.36 -19.58 -27.51
N SER A 17 28.10 -18.31 -27.20
CA SER A 17 26.75 -17.72 -27.16
C SER A 17 26.14 -17.61 -28.56
N CYS A 18 26.93 -17.35 -29.61
CA CYS A 18 26.44 -17.40 -30.99
C CYS A 18 26.12 -18.81 -31.47
N PHE A 19 26.86 -19.83 -31.01
CA PHE A 19 26.57 -21.23 -31.29
C PHE A 19 25.35 -21.73 -30.50
N ALA A 20 25.23 -21.37 -29.22
CA ALA A 20 24.05 -21.65 -28.41
C ALA A 20 22.80 -20.93 -28.94
N GLY A 21 22.94 -19.68 -29.39
CA GLY A 21 21.87 -18.93 -30.05
C GLY A 21 21.42 -19.56 -31.37
N GLU A 22 22.33 -20.22 -32.10
CA GLU A 22 22.01 -20.94 -33.33
C GLU A 22 21.15 -22.20 -33.08
N VAL A 23 21.38 -22.89 -31.95
CA VAL A 23 20.54 -24.00 -31.49
C VAL A 23 19.20 -23.50 -30.94
N GLN A 24 19.15 -22.32 -30.32
CA GLN A 24 17.93 -21.75 -29.73
C GLN A 24 17.06 -20.95 -30.71
N LEU A 25 17.50 -20.68 -31.94
CA LEU A 25 16.70 -20.02 -33.00
C LEU A 25 15.32 -20.68 -33.21
N GLN A 26 15.21 -22.00 -32.98
CA GLN A 26 13.93 -22.72 -33.07
C GLN A 26 12.89 -22.24 -32.04
N HIS A 27 13.32 -21.74 -30.88
CA HIS A 27 12.46 -21.23 -29.80
C HIS A 27 12.13 -19.75 -29.99
N PHE A 28 12.96 -19.01 -30.74
CA PHE A 28 12.77 -17.59 -31.03
C PHE A 28 12.88 -17.31 -32.54
N PRO A 29 11.94 -17.81 -33.37
CA PRO A 29 12.04 -17.71 -34.83
C PRO A 29 11.97 -16.27 -35.36
N PHE A 30 11.57 -15.31 -34.51
CA PHE A 30 11.47 -13.90 -34.83
C PHE A 30 12.74 -13.09 -34.53
N LEU A 31 13.79 -13.72 -33.99
CA LEU A 31 15.06 -13.06 -33.65
C LEU A 31 16.16 -13.42 -34.64
N THR A 32 17.09 -12.49 -34.88
CA THR A 32 18.33 -12.81 -35.59
C THR A 32 19.30 -13.54 -34.66
N ARG A 33 20.26 -14.27 -35.21
CA ARG A 33 21.29 -14.99 -34.45
C ARG A 33 21.99 -14.10 -33.41
N GLY A 34 22.32 -12.86 -33.77
CA GLY A 34 22.96 -11.91 -32.87
C GLY A 34 22.06 -11.50 -31.70
N LEU A 35 20.78 -11.21 -31.97
CA LEU A 35 19.81 -10.87 -30.92
C LEU A 35 19.52 -12.07 -30.01
N CYS A 36 19.49 -13.28 -30.55
CA CYS A 36 19.38 -14.50 -29.78
C CYS A 36 20.60 -14.72 -28.86
N ALA A 37 21.81 -14.44 -29.34
CA ALA A 37 23.02 -14.52 -28.51
C ALA A 37 22.99 -13.55 -27.32
N VAL A 38 22.45 -12.34 -27.50
CA VAL A 38 22.24 -11.37 -26.40
C VAL A 38 21.24 -11.94 -25.38
N VAL A 39 20.14 -12.55 -25.82
CA VAL A 39 19.18 -13.21 -24.92
C VAL A 39 19.88 -14.34 -24.13
N CYS A 40 20.62 -15.22 -24.81
CA CYS A 40 21.35 -16.31 -24.15
C CYS A 40 22.37 -15.78 -23.13
N TYR A 41 23.00 -14.63 -23.38
CA TYR A 41 23.92 -14.00 -22.44
C TYR A 41 23.23 -13.62 -21.13
N TYR A 42 22.12 -12.86 -21.20
CA TYR A 42 21.38 -12.48 -19.99
C TYR A 42 20.72 -13.68 -19.34
N ASP A 43 20.20 -14.64 -20.10
CA ASP A 43 19.63 -15.86 -19.54
C ASP A 43 20.68 -16.70 -18.79
N ALA A 44 21.92 -16.80 -19.30
CA ALA A 44 23.02 -17.42 -18.57
C ALA A 44 23.33 -16.69 -17.24
N HIS A 45 23.34 -15.36 -17.24
CA HIS A 45 23.51 -14.57 -16.02
C HIS A 45 22.33 -14.72 -15.03
N ARG A 46 21.11 -14.86 -15.55
CA ARG A 46 19.92 -15.18 -14.77
C ARG A 46 20.05 -16.54 -14.11
N PHE A 47 20.46 -17.58 -14.84
CA PHE A 47 20.72 -18.90 -14.26
C PHE A 47 21.83 -18.87 -13.20
N ILE A 48 22.92 -18.14 -13.42
CA ILE A 48 24.00 -18.00 -12.43
C ILE A 48 23.47 -17.33 -11.15
N SER A 49 22.80 -16.18 -11.29
CA SER A 49 22.25 -15.46 -10.14
C SER A 49 21.18 -16.27 -9.39
N ALA A 50 20.31 -16.99 -10.10
CA ALA A 50 19.32 -17.90 -9.51
C ALA A 50 19.98 -19.06 -8.77
N SER A 51 21.05 -19.64 -9.34
CA SER A 51 21.79 -20.75 -8.72
C SER A 51 22.48 -20.29 -7.43
N VAL A 52 23.09 -19.11 -7.45
CA VAL A 52 23.72 -18.52 -6.27
C VAL A 52 22.69 -18.21 -5.18
N ARG A 53 21.52 -17.67 -5.55
CA ARG A 53 20.39 -17.49 -4.63
C ARG A 53 19.98 -18.82 -4.00
N ALA A 54 19.78 -19.87 -4.82
CA ALA A 54 19.40 -21.19 -4.33
C ALA A 54 20.45 -21.80 -3.37
N LEU A 55 21.75 -21.57 -3.62
CA LEU A 55 22.81 -21.99 -2.70
C LEU A 55 22.75 -21.21 -1.37
N ALA A 56 22.42 -19.91 -1.40
CA ALA A 56 22.22 -19.12 -0.19
C ALA A 56 20.97 -19.57 0.60
N GLU A 57 19.88 -19.88 -0.09
CA GLU A 57 18.67 -20.47 0.52
C GLU A 57 18.98 -21.83 1.15
N LEU A 58 19.74 -22.68 0.44
CA LEU A 58 20.21 -23.97 0.96
C LEU A 58 21.06 -23.79 2.20
N LYS A 59 21.94 -22.77 2.28
CA LYS A 59 22.71 -22.50 3.51
C LYS A 59 21.79 -22.26 4.70
N ILE A 60 20.73 -21.48 4.55
CA ILE A 60 19.82 -21.10 5.65
C ILE A 60 18.84 -22.20 6.02
N ASN A 61 18.42 -23.02 5.06
CA ASN A 61 17.41 -24.06 5.32
C ASN A 61 17.96 -25.16 6.25
N GLU A 62 17.54 -25.17 7.51
CA GLU A 62 17.99 -26.14 8.52
C GLU A 62 17.33 -27.52 8.36
N GLU A 63 16.22 -27.63 7.62
CA GLU A 63 15.50 -28.90 7.39
C GLU A 63 16.25 -29.85 6.46
N ILE A 64 17.13 -29.30 5.61
CA ILE A 64 17.89 -30.09 4.64
C ILE A 64 19.22 -30.51 5.28
N PRO A 65 19.48 -31.82 5.47
CA PRO A 65 20.76 -32.29 5.98
C PRO A 65 21.87 -31.98 4.98
N LYS A 66 22.93 -31.32 5.45
CA LYS A 66 24.09 -30.91 4.65
C LYS A 66 25.33 -31.63 5.16
N SER A 67 26.19 -32.10 4.27
CA SER A 67 27.51 -32.61 4.66
C SER A 67 28.40 -31.46 5.15
N ASP A 68 29.36 -31.76 6.03
CA ASP A 68 30.28 -30.75 6.55
C ASP A 68 31.08 -30.05 5.43
N ALA A 69 31.46 -30.80 4.39
CA ALA A 69 32.13 -30.27 3.21
C ALA A 69 31.26 -29.25 2.45
N LEU A 70 29.96 -29.55 2.27
CA LEU A 70 29.02 -28.64 1.62
C LEU A 70 28.81 -27.39 2.46
N THR A 71 28.62 -27.54 3.77
CA THR A 71 28.47 -26.40 4.69
C THR A 71 29.71 -25.50 4.69
N SER A 72 30.91 -26.10 4.71
CA SER A 72 32.17 -25.36 4.62
C SER A 72 32.30 -24.60 3.30
N ALA A 73 31.99 -25.23 2.17
CA ALA A 73 32.03 -24.59 0.86
C ALA A 73 31.01 -23.44 0.71
N LEU A 74 29.78 -23.64 1.20
CA LEU A 74 28.75 -22.61 1.21
C LEU A 74 29.14 -21.41 2.08
N ASN A 75 29.73 -21.65 3.25
CA ASN A 75 30.24 -20.59 4.10
C ASN A 75 31.36 -19.83 3.39
N ALA A 76 32.37 -20.52 2.85
CA ALA A 76 33.48 -19.88 2.15
C ALA A 76 33.01 -18.99 0.98
N LEU A 77 32.03 -19.45 0.19
CA LEU A 77 31.45 -18.68 -0.91
C LEU A 77 30.71 -17.42 -0.42
N LEU A 78 29.83 -17.58 0.57
CA LEU A 78 28.93 -16.51 1.01
C LEU A 78 29.58 -15.52 1.97
N THR A 79 30.78 -15.83 2.48
CA THR A 79 31.61 -14.91 3.27
C THR A 79 32.76 -14.29 2.48
N ASP A 80 32.92 -14.65 1.20
CA ASP A 80 33.94 -14.05 0.34
C ASP A 80 33.63 -12.56 0.08
N THR A 81 34.43 -11.69 0.68
CA THR A 81 34.31 -10.24 0.57
C THR A 81 34.33 -9.75 -0.88
N ALA A 82 35.14 -10.37 -1.75
CA ALA A 82 35.22 -9.95 -3.15
C ALA A 82 33.92 -10.26 -3.89
N PHE A 83 33.32 -11.42 -3.61
CA PHE A 83 32.03 -11.82 -4.15
C PHE A 83 30.91 -10.88 -3.66
N VAL A 84 30.80 -10.62 -2.36
CA VAL A 84 29.75 -9.74 -1.81
C VAL A 84 29.90 -8.30 -2.32
N LYS A 85 31.14 -7.79 -2.39
CA LYS A 85 31.40 -6.47 -2.97
C LYS A 85 30.94 -6.41 -4.43
N ARG A 86 31.23 -7.44 -5.22
CA ARG A 86 30.78 -7.49 -6.62
C ARG A 86 29.26 -7.55 -6.74
N LEU A 87 28.59 -8.28 -5.84
CA LEU A 87 27.13 -8.33 -5.78
C LEU A 87 26.53 -6.94 -5.53
N ILE A 88 27.08 -6.20 -4.57
CA ILE A 88 26.69 -4.82 -4.28
C ILE A 88 26.96 -3.91 -5.49
N GLU A 89 28.12 -4.02 -6.14
CA GLU A 89 28.44 -3.26 -7.36
C GLU A 89 27.42 -3.48 -8.48
N VAL A 90 27.00 -4.74 -8.70
CA VAL A 90 25.97 -5.06 -9.71
C VAL A 90 24.65 -4.37 -9.37
N LEU A 91 24.21 -4.44 -8.10
CA LEU A 91 22.98 -3.78 -7.64
C LEU A 91 23.04 -2.25 -7.74
N GLN A 92 24.24 -1.66 -7.69
CA GLN A 92 24.44 -0.21 -7.81
C GLN A 92 24.53 0.27 -9.25
N THR A 93 25.11 -0.52 -10.16
CA THR A 93 25.48 -0.07 -11.51
C THR A 93 24.56 -0.58 -12.60
N VAL A 94 23.93 -1.73 -12.39
CA VAL A 94 23.09 -2.41 -13.39
C VAL A 94 21.62 -2.05 -13.17
N SER A 95 20.97 -1.59 -14.23
CA SER A 95 19.53 -1.35 -14.29
C SER A 95 19.03 -1.72 -15.69
N VAL A 96 17.73 -1.96 -15.84
CA VAL A 96 17.13 -2.19 -17.17
C VAL A 96 17.47 -1.03 -18.11
N GLN A 97 17.35 0.21 -17.63
CA GLN A 97 17.59 1.40 -18.45
C GLN A 97 19.05 1.49 -18.89
N THR A 98 20.01 1.29 -17.97
CA THR A 98 21.44 1.39 -18.31
C THR A 98 21.86 0.27 -19.26
N GLU A 99 21.39 -0.95 -19.06
CA GLU A 99 21.72 -2.08 -19.95
C GLU A 99 21.10 -1.94 -21.34
N LEU A 100 19.83 -1.54 -21.42
CA LEU A 100 19.20 -1.28 -22.74
C LEU A 100 19.89 -0.12 -23.47
N GLN A 101 20.35 0.91 -22.75
CA GLN A 101 21.14 2.00 -23.34
C GLN A 101 22.50 1.51 -23.85
N ASN A 102 23.20 0.66 -23.10
CA ASN A 102 24.46 0.05 -23.51
C ASN A 102 24.29 -0.80 -24.78
N LEU A 103 23.23 -1.61 -24.85
CA LEU A 103 22.92 -2.42 -26.03
C LEU A 103 22.49 -1.60 -27.25
N HIS A 104 21.91 -0.42 -27.02
CA HIS A 104 21.53 0.52 -28.09
C HIS A 104 22.72 1.28 -28.68
N GLN A 105 23.91 1.24 -28.05
CA GLN A 105 25.07 1.95 -28.57
C GLN A 105 25.41 1.46 -29.99
N PRO A 106 25.75 2.37 -30.92
CA PRO A 106 25.86 2.06 -32.35
C PRO A 106 26.93 1.03 -32.70
N HIS A 107 27.92 0.83 -31.83
CA HIS A 107 28.97 -0.18 -31.99
C HIS A 107 28.59 -1.56 -31.42
N VAL A 108 27.56 -1.64 -30.58
CA VAL A 108 27.04 -2.91 -30.03
C VAL A 108 25.89 -3.41 -30.89
N ASN A 109 24.93 -2.52 -31.21
CA ASN A 109 23.72 -2.80 -31.99
C ASN A 109 23.00 -4.09 -31.53
N GLY A 110 22.93 -4.27 -30.21
CA GLY A 110 22.43 -5.49 -29.57
C GLY A 110 20.94 -5.44 -29.22
N LEU A 111 20.24 -4.35 -29.56
CA LEU A 111 18.85 -4.11 -29.20
C LEU A 111 17.90 -4.37 -30.38
N GLY A 112 16.99 -5.32 -30.22
CA GLY A 112 15.98 -5.66 -31.23
C GLY A 112 14.69 -4.87 -31.11
N GLY A 113 13.65 -5.37 -31.77
CA GLY A 113 12.28 -4.82 -31.69
C GLY A 113 11.63 -5.00 -30.32
N PRO A 114 10.38 -4.52 -30.12
CA PRO A 114 9.76 -4.42 -28.80
C PRO A 114 9.65 -5.75 -28.05
N LYS A 115 9.39 -6.86 -28.75
CA LYS A 115 9.36 -8.20 -28.15
C LYS A 115 10.71 -8.62 -27.56
N HIS A 116 11.81 -8.30 -28.24
CA HIS A 116 13.16 -8.60 -27.76
C HIS A 116 13.49 -7.76 -26.51
N GLN A 117 13.13 -6.47 -26.55
CA GLN A 117 13.34 -5.57 -25.41
C GLN A 117 12.56 -6.01 -24.17
N GLU A 118 11.36 -6.55 -24.34
CA GLU A 118 10.56 -7.08 -23.22
C GLU A 118 11.21 -8.31 -22.60
N ILE A 119 11.65 -9.27 -23.42
CA ILE A 119 12.40 -10.45 -22.93
C ILE A 119 13.64 -10.01 -22.15
N LEU A 120 14.42 -9.07 -22.69
CA LEU A 120 15.62 -8.57 -22.01
C LEU A 120 15.28 -7.87 -20.69
N ARG A 121 14.20 -7.07 -20.65
CA ARG A 121 13.72 -6.42 -19.42
C ARG A 121 13.42 -7.47 -18.35
N GLU A 122 12.63 -8.49 -18.67
CA GLU A 122 12.29 -9.57 -17.74
C GLU A 122 13.54 -10.27 -17.20
N LEU A 123 14.48 -10.66 -18.08
CA LEU A 123 15.72 -11.33 -17.69
C LEU A 123 16.60 -10.46 -16.77
N ILE A 124 16.77 -9.18 -17.10
CA ILE A 124 17.58 -8.25 -16.30
C ILE A 124 16.94 -8.00 -14.93
N GLU A 125 15.62 -7.82 -14.88
CA GLU A 125 14.90 -7.64 -13.62
C GLU A 125 14.99 -8.88 -12.73
N GLU A 126 14.91 -10.08 -13.30
CA GLU A 126 15.09 -11.33 -12.55
C GLU A 126 16.52 -11.47 -12.01
N ILE A 127 17.55 -11.12 -12.80
CA ILE A 127 18.95 -11.09 -12.33
C ILE A 127 19.08 -10.18 -11.11
N LEU A 128 18.60 -8.93 -11.20
CA LEU A 128 18.70 -7.96 -10.11
C LEU A 128 17.93 -8.42 -8.87
N THR A 129 16.77 -9.05 -9.06
CA THR A 129 15.97 -9.61 -7.97
C THR A 129 16.70 -10.77 -7.28
N ASN A 130 17.28 -11.70 -8.05
CA ASN A 130 18.10 -12.80 -7.52
C ASN A 130 19.32 -12.27 -6.76
N CYS A 131 19.98 -11.23 -7.26
CA CYS A 131 21.11 -10.59 -6.60
C CYS A 131 20.71 -9.92 -5.28
N ALA A 132 19.61 -9.16 -5.25
CA ALA A 132 19.11 -8.52 -4.04
C ALA A 132 18.73 -9.56 -2.97
N HIS A 133 18.03 -10.63 -3.36
CA HIS A 133 17.67 -11.73 -2.46
C HIS A 133 18.91 -12.44 -1.91
N THR A 134 19.91 -12.70 -2.76
CA THR A 134 21.19 -13.26 -2.32
C THR A 134 21.84 -12.38 -1.26
N LEU A 135 21.85 -11.06 -1.45
CA LEU A 135 22.40 -10.12 -0.46
C LEU A 135 21.63 -10.19 0.86
N TYR A 136 20.31 -10.25 0.83
CA TYR A 136 19.48 -10.38 2.03
C TYR A 136 19.79 -11.67 2.80
N LEU A 137 19.93 -12.80 2.10
CA LEU A 137 20.25 -14.09 2.69
C LEU A 137 21.66 -14.11 3.28
N ILE A 138 22.62 -13.43 2.64
CA ILE A 138 23.97 -13.26 3.20
C ILE A 138 23.90 -12.45 4.50
N SER A 139 23.18 -11.33 4.50
CA SER A 139 23.00 -10.49 5.70
C SER A 139 22.31 -11.24 6.85
N SER A 140 21.27 -12.03 6.57
CA SER A 140 20.51 -12.76 7.59
C SER A 140 21.21 -14.02 8.10
N SER A 141 22.28 -14.47 7.45
CA SER A 141 23.00 -15.71 7.80
C SER A 141 24.45 -15.47 8.21
N TRP A 142 24.79 -14.22 8.52
CA TRP A 142 26.12 -13.86 8.98
C TRP A 142 26.30 -14.34 10.42
N ARG A 143 27.15 -15.35 10.65
CA ARG A 143 27.40 -15.94 11.97
C ARG A 143 28.89 -15.93 12.36
N LEU A 144 29.70 -15.12 11.66
CA LEU A 144 31.14 -14.99 11.94
C LEU A 144 31.41 -14.11 13.17
N ASP A 145 32.60 -14.26 13.75
CA ASP A 145 33.06 -13.49 14.91
C ASP A 145 33.50 -12.06 14.53
N SER A 146 33.62 -11.76 13.24
CA SER A 146 33.97 -10.44 12.73
C SER A 146 32.76 -9.71 12.16
N VAL A 147 32.76 -8.39 12.33
CA VAL A 147 31.82 -7.47 11.67
C VAL A 147 31.87 -7.71 10.15
N PRO A 148 30.72 -7.75 9.45
CA PRO A 148 30.68 -7.94 8.01
C PRO A 148 31.62 -6.97 7.27
N PRO A 149 32.62 -7.46 6.52
CA PRO A 149 33.63 -6.61 5.89
C PRO A 149 33.04 -5.74 4.76
N PHE A 150 31.83 -6.08 4.30
CA PHE A 150 31.09 -5.32 3.30
C PHE A 150 30.18 -4.23 3.90
N LEU A 151 30.19 -4.01 5.22
CA LEU A 151 29.35 -2.98 5.87
C LEU A 151 29.59 -1.58 5.28
N ASP A 152 30.85 -1.21 5.04
CA ASP A 152 31.22 0.05 4.38
C ASP A 152 30.72 0.13 2.94
N ASN A 153 30.69 -1.02 2.23
CA ASN A 153 30.16 -1.09 0.86
C ASN A 153 28.64 -0.89 0.83
N LEU A 154 27.91 -1.27 1.88
CA LEU A 154 26.49 -0.94 2.03
C LEU A 154 26.30 0.56 2.28
N PHE A 155 27.09 1.16 3.16
CA PHE A 155 26.88 2.54 3.58
C PHE A 155 27.38 3.59 2.59
N THR A 156 28.43 3.32 1.82
CA THR A 156 29.03 4.32 0.94
C THR A 156 28.02 4.91 -0.06
N PRO A 157 27.23 4.11 -0.80
CA PRO A 157 26.22 4.67 -1.70
C PRO A 157 25.10 5.39 -0.95
N LEU A 158 24.67 4.84 0.20
CA LEU A 158 23.62 5.42 1.03
C LEU A 158 24.00 6.78 1.62
N LYS A 159 25.26 6.96 2.03
CA LYS A 159 25.81 8.25 2.51
C LYS A 159 25.93 9.29 1.41
N SER A 160 26.19 8.84 0.18
CA SER A 160 26.35 9.72 -0.98
C SER A 160 25.04 10.25 -1.57
N LEU A 161 23.89 9.69 -1.13
CA LEU A 161 22.57 10.09 -1.59
C LEU A 161 22.29 11.55 -1.24
N GLN A 162 22.07 12.36 -2.27
CA GLN A 162 21.77 13.78 -2.09
C GLN A 162 20.32 13.96 -1.58
N PRO A 163 20.04 14.96 -0.71
CA PRO A 163 18.68 15.20 -0.18
C PRO A 163 17.59 15.39 -1.23
N THR A 164 17.95 15.88 -2.42
CA THR A 164 17.02 16.12 -3.53
C THR A 164 16.94 14.94 -4.50
N ALA A 165 17.82 13.95 -4.36
CA ALA A 165 17.83 12.77 -5.22
C ALA A 165 16.74 11.78 -4.78
N LEU A 166 16.14 11.09 -5.76
CA LEU A 166 15.15 10.07 -5.49
C LEU A 166 15.81 8.82 -4.91
N PHE A 167 15.18 8.22 -3.89
CA PHE A 167 15.53 6.90 -3.40
C PHE A 167 15.06 5.84 -4.41
N GLN A 168 16.02 5.26 -5.14
CA GLN A 168 15.78 4.31 -6.24
C GLN A 168 16.03 2.83 -5.88
N ASN A 169 15.71 1.93 -6.82
CA ASN A 169 15.96 0.49 -6.75
C ASN A 169 17.42 0.09 -6.47
N ALA A 170 18.39 0.95 -6.78
CA ALA A 170 19.78 0.71 -6.42
C ALA A 170 19.99 0.79 -4.89
N HIS A 171 19.34 1.73 -4.21
CA HIS A 171 19.54 1.99 -2.78
C HIS A 171 18.74 1.03 -1.90
N LEU A 172 17.55 0.62 -2.34
CA LEU A 172 16.62 -0.21 -1.56
C LEU A 172 17.27 -1.51 -1.06
N PRO A 173 17.94 -2.34 -1.88
CA PRO A 173 18.57 -3.56 -1.38
C PRO A 173 19.66 -3.32 -0.34
N LEU A 174 20.42 -2.22 -0.45
CA LEU A 174 21.47 -1.91 0.52
C LEU A 174 20.87 -1.49 1.85
N TRP A 175 19.82 -0.65 1.82
CA TRP A 175 19.12 -0.23 3.02
C TRP A 175 18.44 -1.41 3.73
N ILE A 176 17.73 -2.28 2.98
CA ILE A 176 17.11 -3.48 3.55
C ILE A 176 18.17 -4.44 4.11
N ALA A 177 19.28 -4.66 3.40
CA ALA A 177 20.38 -5.50 3.88
C ALA A 177 20.98 -4.96 5.19
N ALA A 178 21.11 -3.63 5.32
CA ALA A 178 21.57 -2.99 6.54
C ALA A 178 20.58 -3.20 7.71
N LEU A 179 19.28 -3.10 7.45
CA LEU A 179 18.24 -3.38 8.46
C LEU A 179 18.22 -4.84 8.89
N ILE A 180 18.36 -5.79 7.96
CA ILE A 180 18.43 -7.22 8.26
C ILE A 180 19.58 -7.52 9.21
N LEU A 181 20.77 -6.94 8.94
CA LEU A 181 21.96 -7.15 9.77
C LEU A 181 21.72 -6.82 11.24
N ILE A 182 21.03 -5.73 11.53
CA ILE A 182 20.77 -5.27 12.90
C ILE A 182 19.41 -5.71 13.45
N SER A 183 18.64 -6.51 12.71
CA SER A 183 17.34 -6.98 13.17
C SER A 183 17.50 -7.81 14.46
N PRO A 184 16.55 -7.74 15.41
CA PRO A 184 16.72 -8.40 16.71
C PRO A 184 17.00 -9.91 16.60
N HIS A 185 16.30 -10.60 15.69
CA HIS A 185 16.50 -12.02 15.45
C HIS A 185 17.91 -12.32 14.91
N ASN A 186 18.47 -11.45 14.06
CA ASN A 186 19.82 -11.63 13.56
C ASN A 186 20.85 -11.36 14.65
N LEU A 187 20.70 -10.28 15.42
CA LEU A 187 21.60 -9.94 16.54
C LEU A 187 21.71 -11.07 17.57
N LEU A 188 20.62 -11.78 17.87
CA LEU A 188 20.64 -12.95 18.77
C LEU A 188 21.50 -14.11 18.27
N ASN A 189 21.58 -14.28 16.94
CA ASN A 189 22.29 -15.38 16.33
C ASN A 189 23.73 -15.02 15.91
N MET A 190 24.10 -13.75 16.02
CA MET A 190 25.40 -13.23 15.63
C MET A 190 26.40 -13.29 16.77
N ARG A 191 27.60 -13.82 16.49
CA ARG A 191 28.69 -13.85 17.46
C ARG A 191 29.35 -12.48 17.66
N CYS A 192 29.31 -11.64 16.63
CA CYS A 192 29.84 -10.28 16.65
C CYS A 192 28.75 -9.20 16.86
N ALA A 193 27.64 -9.54 17.52
CA ALA A 193 26.48 -8.66 17.61
C ALA A 193 26.81 -7.30 18.26
N SER A 194 27.59 -7.33 19.33
CA SER A 194 28.06 -6.12 20.02
C SER A 194 28.93 -5.24 19.13
N GLU A 195 29.96 -5.82 18.49
CA GLU A 195 30.88 -5.09 17.61
C GLU A 195 30.16 -4.56 16.37
N LEU A 196 29.24 -5.34 15.81
CA LEU A 196 28.42 -4.92 14.66
C LEU A 196 27.57 -3.71 15.03
N LEU A 197 26.80 -3.78 16.12
CA LEU A 197 25.91 -2.68 16.48
C LEU A 197 26.71 -1.43 16.87
N MET A 198 27.87 -1.60 17.51
CA MET A 198 28.80 -0.50 17.80
C MET A 198 29.34 0.15 16.51
N ALA A 199 29.79 -0.65 15.53
CA ALA A 199 30.27 -0.14 14.24
C ALA A 199 29.15 0.55 13.45
N PHE A 200 27.96 -0.05 13.41
CA PHE A 200 26.78 0.51 12.77
C PHE A 200 26.37 1.84 13.41
N HIS A 201 26.30 1.88 14.74
CA HIS A 201 26.02 3.11 15.50
C HIS A 201 27.06 4.19 15.22
N LYS A 202 28.35 3.84 15.16
CA LYS A 202 29.43 4.77 14.80
C LYS A 202 29.20 5.38 13.42
N HIS A 203 28.93 4.57 12.39
CA HIS A 203 28.66 5.07 11.04
C HIS A 203 27.45 5.99 10.95
N VAL A 204 26.41 5.71 11.73
CA VAL A 204 25.16 6.47 11.68
C VAL A 204 25.24 7.74 12.53
N MET A 205 26.12 7.80 13.53
CA MET A 205 26.21 8.94 14.45
C MET A 205 27.38 9.89 14.18
N LEU A 206 28.52 9.38 13.72
CA LEU A 206 29.75 10.16 13.58
C LEU A 206 30.09 10.51 12.14
N ASP A 207 29.69 9.70 11.17
CA ASP A 207 30.05 9.94 9.78
C ASP A 207 29.14 11.00 9.13
N ASP A 208 29.63 11.58 8.03
CA ASP A 208 28.89 12.55 7.24
C ASP A 208 27.89 11.86 6.31
N TRP A 209 26.61 12.21 6.46
CA TRP A 209 25.52 11.78 5.60
C TRP A 209 24.99 12.98 4.84
N GLN A 210 24.90 12.88 3.51
CA GLN A 210 24.37 13.95 2.68
C GLN A 210 22.87 14.14 2.92
N ASP A 211 22.12 13.05 3.03
CA ASP A 211 20.70 13.07 3.39
C ASP A 211 20.49 12.71 4.88
N SER A 212 19.99 13.69 5.64
CA SER A 212 19.66 13.53 7.06
C SER A 212 18.47 12.61 7.32
N CYS A 213 17.50 12.54 6.39
CA CYS A 213 16.30 11.71 6.50
C CYS A 213 16.66 10.23 6.34
N MET A 214 17.53 9.94 5.39
CA MET A 214 18.10 8.61 5.20
C MET A 214 18.86 8.14 6.45
N ARG A 215 19.73 8.98 7.01
CA ARG A 215 20.43 8.70 8.28
C ARG A 215 19.46 8.46 9.43
N ALA A 216 18.43 9.30 9.55
CA ALA A 216 17.41 9.18 10.60
C ALA A 216 16.63 7.85 10.52
N SER A 217 16.37 7.33 9.31
CA SER A 217 15.74 6.01 9.14
C SER A 217 16.59 4.86 9.71
N LEU A 218 17.92 4.96 9.64
CA LEU A 218 18.85 3.98 10.21
C LEU A 218 18.99 4.16 11.72
N GLN A 219 18.96 5.40 12.23
CA GLN A 219 18.90 5.69 13.67
C GLN A 219 17.65 5.06 14.30
N PHE A 220 16.51 5.19 13.62
CA PHE A 220 15.26 4.56 14.02
C PHE A 220 15.39 3.03 14.12
N ALA A 221 16.04 2.39 13.14
CA ALA A 221 16.24 0.94 13.18
C ALA A 221 17.16 0.46 14.31
N ILE A 222 18.22 1.22 14.62
CA ILE A 222 19.11 0.92 15.75
C ILE A 222 18.34 0.96 17.07
N VAL A 223 17.61 2.05 17.32
CA VAL A 223 16.91 2.23 18.60
C VAL A 223 15.79 1.21 18.78
N VAL A 224 15.08 0.86 17.71
CA VAL A 224 14.05 -0.19 17.76
C VAL A 224 14.66 -1.56 18.06
N SER A 225 15.77 -1.89 17.42
CA SER A 225 16.41 -3.20 17.60
C SER A 225 17.05 -3.34 18.99
N TYR A 226 17.69 -2.27 19.48
CA TYR A 226 18.25 -2.24 20.84
C TYR A 226 17.15 -2.33 21.91
N ASN A 227 16.09 -1.53 21.80
CA ASN A 227 15.00 -1.56 22.78
C ASN A 227 14.26 -2.91 22.76
N TRP A 228 14.14 -3.56 21.61
CA TRP A 228 13.62 -4.94 21.55
C TRP A 228 14.45 -5.87 22.44
N LEU A 229 15.78 -5.83 22.33
CA LEU A 229 16.68 -6.62 23.20
C LEU A 229 16.53 -6.20 24.67
N ASN A 230 16.33 -4.91 24.94
CA ASN A 230 16.20 -4.39 26.31
C ASN A 230 14.92 -4.89 26.99
N VAL A 231 13.77 -4.80 26.31
CA VAL A 231 12.48 -5.30 26.80
C VAL A 231 12.53 -6.80 27.09
N HIS A 232 13.28 -7.57 26.29
CA HIS A 232 13.47 -9.01 26.49
C HIS A 232 14.62 -9.36 27.46
N GLN A 233 15.29 -8.37 28.05
CA GLN A 233 16.42 -8.55 28.99
C GLN A 233 17.66 -9.23 28.37
N LEU A 234 17.83 -9.11 27.05
CA LEU A 234 18.90 -9.77 26.28
C LEU A 234 20.09 -8.84 25.98
N VAL A 235 20.04 -7.57 26.36
CA VAL A 235 21.11 -6.59 26.06
C VAL A 235 22.47 -7.03 26.60
N GLN A 236 22.55 -7.40 27.88
CA GLN A 236 23.83 -7.80 28.48
C GLN A 236 24.39 -9.08 27.86
N GLU A 237 23.52 -10.03 27.50
CA GLU A 237 23.90 -11.29 26.88
C GLU A 237 24.42 -11.08 25.45
N VAL A 238 23.71 -10.28 24.65
CA VAL A 238 23.98 -10.12 23.20
C VAL A 238 24.98 -9.00 22.92
N LEU A 239 24.88 -7.89 23.64
CA LEU A 239 25.65 -6.67 23.39
C LEU A 239 26.74 -6.41 24.44
N GLY A 240 26.78 -7.20 25.52
CA GLY A 240 27.73 -7.01 26.62
C GLY A 240 27.59 -5.62 27.23
N GLY A 241 28.71 -4.89 27.30
CA GLY A 241 28.76 -3.53 27.86
C GLY A 241 28.32 -2.40 26.92
N PHE A 242 27.95 -2.70 25.66
CA PHE A 242 27.53 -1.66 24.73
C PHE A 242 26.12 -1.14 25.07
N ALA A 243 26.02 0.17 25.31
CA ALA A 243 24.76 0.82 25.65
C ALA A 243 24.56 2.08 24.80
N ILE A 244 23.29 2.35 24.45
CA ILE A 244 22.88 3.56 23.76
C ILE A 244 21.88 4.34 24.62
N LYS A 245 21.81 5.65 24.39
CA LYS A 245 20.77 6.50 24.97
C LYS A 245 19.51 6.43 24.11
N GLU A 246 18.66 5.45 24.39
CA GLU A 246 17.49 5.10 23.57
C GLU A 246 16.58 6.31 23.29
N ASN A 247 16.16 7.04 24.32
CA ASN A 247 15.25 8.18 24.17
C ASN A 247 15.86 9.31 23.32
N GLU A 248 17.13 9.67 23.55
CA GLU A 248 17.81 10.70 22.76
C GLU A 248 17.97 10.27 21.29
N LEU A 249 18.25 8.99 21.03
CA LEU A 249 18.40 8.48 19.67
C LEU A 249 17.06 8.41 18.94
N LEU A 250 16.00 7.97 19.62
CA LEU A 250 14.65 7.96 19.06
C LEU A 250 14.19 9.38 18.71
N GLU A 251 14.40 10.35 19.60
CA GLU A 251 14.05 11.75 19.35
C GLU A 251 14.80 12.30 18.12
N ARG A 252 16.11 12.02 17.99
CA ARG A 252 16.88 12.40 16.79
C ARG A 252 16.33 11.76 15.52
N ALA A 253 15.94 10.49 15.57
CA ALA A 253 15.39 9.78 14.43
C ALA A 253 14.02 10.35 14.01
N VAL A 254 13.14 10.62 14.98
CA VAL A 254 11.83 11.23 14.73
C VAL A 254 11.99 12.64 14.14
N ASN A 255 12.77 13.50 14.79
CA ASN A 255 13.01 14.88 14.34
C ASN A 255 13.76 14.92 13.00
N GLY A 256 14.56 13.89 12.70
CA GLY A 256 15.19 13.67 11.42
C GLY A 256 14.25 13.13 10.32
N LEU A 257 12.93 13.10 10.55
CA LEU A 257 11.90 12.70 9.58
C LEU A 257 11.96 11.22 9.14
N ALA A 258 12.41 10.31 10.01
CA ALA A 258 12.50 8.88 9.71
C ALA A 258 11.19 8.27 9.16
N PHE A 259 10.05 8.55 9.79
CA PHE A 259 8.75 8.03 9.33
C PHE A 259 8.36 8.56 7.95
N GLN A 260 8.63 9.84 7.68
CA GLN A 260 8.34 10.45 6.39
C GLN A 260 9.24 9.85 5.30
N PHE A 261 10.51 9.61 5.60
CA PHE A 261 11.43 8.96 4.67
C PHE A 261 10.97 7.54 4.30
N ILE A 262 10.63 6.71 5.30
CA ILE A 262 10.11 5.36 5.05
C ILE A 262 8.85 5.42 4.19
N ARG A 263 7.90 6.31 4.54
CA ARG A 263 6.63 6.45 3.84
C ARG A 263 6.77 6.99 2.41
N LYS A 264 7.56 8.04 2.21
CA LYS A 264 7.59 8.83 0.96
C LYS A 264 8.75 8.47 0.03
N CYS A 265 9.80 7.83 0.56
CA CYS A 265 10.98 7.48 -0.21
C CYS A 265 11.14 5.97 -0.36
N VAL A 266 10.89 5.17 0.69
CA VAL A 266 11.12 3.71 0.65
C VAL A 266 9.91 2.94 0.09
N ILE A 267 8.72 3.10 0.68
CA ILE A 267 7.50 2.37 0.28
C ILE A 267 7.11 2.63 -1.20
N PRO A 268 7.25 3.85 -1.76
CA PRO A 268 6.88 4.12 -3.15
C PRO A 268 7.86 3.57 -4.19
N VAL A 269 8.99 2.98 -3.79
CA VAL A 269 9.94 2.39 -4.73
C VAL A 269 9.22 1.33 -5.58
N PRO A 270 9.40 1.33 -6.93
CA PRO A 270 8.75 0.36 -7.80
C PRO A 270 9.04 -1.08 -7.35
N LYS A 271 8.01 -1.94 -7.38
CA LYS A 271 8.10 -3.36 -6.95
C LYS A 271 8.47 -3.59 -5.48
N PHE A 272 8.52 -2.55 -4.63
CA PHE A 272 8.76 -2.72 -3.19
C PHE A 272 7.79 -3.73 -2.55
N ARG A 273 6.49 -3.60 -2.84
CA ARG A 273 5.44 -4.49 -2.29
C ARG A 273 5.44 -5.91 -2.88
N GLU A 274 6.15 -6.13 -3.99
CA GLU A 274 6.35 -7.47 -4.55
C GLU A 274 7.52 -8.19 -3.85
N ASN A 275 8.45 -7.43 -3.27
CA ASN A 275 9.60 -7.95 -2.54
C ASN A 275 9.22 -8.33 -1.10
N VAL A 276 8.96 -9.62 -0.87
CA VAL A 276 8.52 -10.17 0.42
C VAL A 276 9.48 -9.82 1.57
N MET A 277 10.79 -9.88 1.33
CA MET A 277 11.80 -9.59 2.36
C MET A 277 11.85 -8.10 2.70
N ALA A 278 11.77 -7.22 1.69
CA ALA A 278 11.76 -5.80 1.93
C ALA A 278 10.48 -5.38 2.70
N PHE A 279 9.34 -5.94 2.30
CA PHE A 279 8.07 -5.73 3.00
C PHE A 279 8.15 -6.19 4.46
N SER A 280 8.59 -7.43 4.71
CA SER A 280 8.61 -8.03 6.05
C SER A 280 9.56 -7.31 7.00
N VAL A 281 10.70 -6.81 6.51
CA VAL A 281 11.66 -6.04 7.30
C VAL A 281 11.07 -4.71 7.75
N VAL A 282 10.42 -3.96 6.85
CA VAL A 282 9.78 -2.68 7.19
C VAL A 282 8.58 -2.90 8.12
N ASP A 283 7.76 -3.89 7.82
CA ASP A 283 6.61 -4.28 8.65
C ASP A 283 7.04 -4.65 10.09
N THR A 284 8.03 -5.52 10.22
CA THR A 284 8.57 -5.95 11.52
C THR A 284 9.17 -4.76 12.29
N LEU A 285 9.89 -3.87 11.61
CA LEU A 285 10.45 -2.67 12.22
C LEU A 285 9.35 -1.77 12.81
N ILE A 286 8.29 -1.52 12.05
CA ILE A 286 7.16 -0.70 12.51
C ILE A 286 6.42 -1.39 13.66
N LYS A 287 6.15 -2.70 13.57
CA LYS A 287 5.48 -3.45 14.64
C LYS A 287 6.28 -3.48 15.93
N ASN A 288 7.59 -3.70 15.85
CA ASN A 288 8.47 -3.65 17.01
C ASN A 288 8.45 -2.25 17.66
N PHE A 289 8.41 -1.19 16.86
CA PHE A 289 8.24 0.16 17.38
C PHE A 289 6.90 0.33 18.12
N LEU A 290 5.79 -0.08 17.49
CA LEU A 290 4.45 0.03 18.10
C LEU A 290 4.33 -0.78 19.40
N ALA A 291 4.91 -1.98 19.43
CA ALA A 291 4.83 -2.88 20.58
C ALA A 291 5.72 -2.44 21.76
N HIS A 292 6.94 -1.95 21.47
CA HIS A 292 7.95 -1.69 22.51
C HIS A 292 8.14 -0.21 22.87
N PHE A 293 7.49 0.71 22.14
CA PHE A 293 7.50 2.16 22.44
C PHE A 293 6.09 2.74 22.61
N THR A 294 5.16 1.99 23.22
CA THR A 294 3.77 2.40 23.44
C THR A 294 3.63 3.80 24.05
N ASN A 295 4.43 4.14 25.06
CA ASN A 295 4.43 5.48 25.66
C ASN A 295 4.83 6.58 24.66
N GLN A 296 5.84 6.34 23.82
CA GLN A 296 6.29 7.31 22.83
C GLN A 296 5.29 7.45 21.68
N VAL A 297 4.63 6.36 21.27
CA VAL A 297 3.52 6.42 20.30
C VAL A 297 2.38 7.30 20.83
N MET A 298 2.03 7.18 22.12
CA MET A 298 1.02 8.05 22.75
C MET A 298 1.46 9.51 22.80
N LEU A 299 2.74 9.79 23.05
CA LEU A 299 3.28 11.16 23.01
C LEU A 299 3.28 11.73 21.60
N LEU A 300 3.67 10.94 20.60
CA LEU A 300 3.59 11.31 19.18
C LEU A 300 2.16 11.62 18.76
N GLN A 301 1.19 10.81 19.18
CA GLN A 301 -0.22 11.07 18.93
C GLN A 301 -0.65 12.43 19.50
N ARG A 302 -0.35 12.70 20.77
CA ARG A 302 -0.67 13.99 21.42
C ARG A 302 0.02 15.17 20.73
N ALA A 303 1.29 15.01 20.36
CA ALA A 303 2.03 16.04 19.64
C ALA A 303 1.40 16.32 18.27
N GLY A 304 0.99 15.28 17.52
CA GLY A 304 0.31 15.42 16.24
C GLY A 304 -1.04 16.14 16.34
N GLU A 305 -1.82 15.86 17.38
CA GLU A 305 -3.08 16.59 17.65
C GLU A 305 -2.82 18.08 17.91
N MET A 306 -1.84 18.40 18.76
CA MET A 306 -1.46 19.79 19.04
C MET A 306 -0.89 20.52 17.82
N GLU A 307 -0.05 19.84 17.02
CA GLU A 307 0.49 20.40 15.77
C GLU A 307 -0.63 20.80 14.80
N LEU A 308 -1.62 19.92 14.61
CA LEU A 308 -2.74 20.19 13.71
C LEU A 308 -3.67 21.29 14.25
N GLN A 309 -3.93 21.30 15.55
CA GLN A 309 -4.69 22.37 16.19
C GLN A 309 -3.99 23.73 16.00
N ASN A 310 -2.68 23.80 16.23
CA ASN A 310 -1.91 25.03 16.02
C ASN A 310 -1.94 25.49 14.55
N VAL A 311 -1.91 24.56 13.59
CA VAL A 311 -2.02 24.88 12.17
C VAL A 311 -3.39 25.47 11.83
N GLU A 312 -4.47 24.91 12.39
CA GLU A 312 -5.82 25.45 12.25
C GLU A 312 -5.93 26.87 12.84
N ASP A 313 -5.35 27.09 14.02
CA ASP A 313 -5.31 28.40 14.66
C ASP A 313 -4.50 29.42 13.84
N GLU A 314 -3.30 29.05 13.36
CA GLU A 314 -2.47 29.92 12.53
C GLU A 314 -3.12 30.27 11.18
N LEU A 315 -3.79 29.31 10.56
CA LEU A 315 -4.54 29.51 9.31
C LEU A 315 -5.66 30.55 9.50
N GLN A 316 -6.34 30.54 10.65
CA GLN A 316 -7.36 31.56 10.97
C GLN A 316 -6.77 32.97 11.07
N HIS A 317 -5.48 33.08 11.45
CA HIS A 317 -4.75 34.34 11.52
C HIS A 317 -4.02 34.69 10.20
N GLY A 318 -4.20 33.90 9.14
CA GLY A 318 -3.59 34.12 7.82
C GLY A 318 -2.12 33.68 7.72
N HIS A 319 -1.63 32.90 8.68
CA HIS A 319 -0.28 32.34 8.66
C HIS A 319 -0.30 30.90 8.14
N LEU A 320 0.78 30.51 7.46
CA LEU A 320 0.97 29.16 6.95
C LEU A 320 2.10 28.49 7.72
N SER A 321 1.76 27.59 8.65
CA SER A 321 2.72 26.67 9.26
C SER A 321 2.91 25.42 8.41
N LYS A 322 4.14 24.90 8.41
CA LYS A 322 4.48 23.60 7.85
C LYS A 322 4.72 22.62 9.01
N PRO A 323 3.68 21.90 9.47
CA PRO A 323 3.82 20.93 10.55
C PRO A 323 4.69 19.74 10.10
N MET A 324 5.32 19.06 11.05
CA MET A 324 6.16 17.88 10.78
C MET A 324 5.30 16.61 10.64
N LEU A 325 4.18 16.54 11.39
CA LEU A 325 3.16 15.50 11.27
C LEU A 325 3.75 14.08 11.41
N HIS A 326 4.65 13.91 12.39
CA HIS A 326 5.36 12.63 12.59
C HIS A 326 4.39 11.46 12.81
N PHE A 327 3.38 11.64 13.67
CA PHE A 327 2.38 10.61 13.95
C PHE A 327 1.51 10.28 12.73
N GLU A 328 1.09 11.31 11.97
CA GLU A 328 0.33 11.13 10.74
C GLU A 328 1.14 10.37 9.68
N ASN A 329 2.44 10.67 9.57
CA ASN A 329 3.35 9.94 8.67
C ASN A 329 3.57 8.48 9.11
N LEU A 330 3.53 8.19 10.40
CA LEU A 330 3.57 6.81 10.91
C LEU A 330 2.31 6.04 10.49
N ILE A 331 1.11 6.53 10.84
CA ILE A 331 -0.14 5.80 10.57
C ILE A 331 -0.45 5.70 9.07
N ARG A 332 -0.13 6.75 8.29
CA ARG A 332 -0.24 6.66 6.83
C ARG A 332 0.89 5.87 6.19
N GLY A 333 2.04 5.76 6.84
CA GLY A 333 3.11 4.85 6.41
C GLY A 333 2.65 3.40 6.47
N ILE A 334 1.89 3.03 7.51
CA ILE A 334 1.27 1.71 7.62
C ILE A 334 0.17 1.52 6.58
N ALA A 335 -0.69 2.53 6.37
CA ALA A 335 -1.70 2.50 5.32
C ALA A 335 -1.07 2.27 3.93
N ASP A 336 -0.05 3.07 3.59
CA ASP A 336 0.68 2.99 2.33
C ASP A 336 1.40 1.63 2.20
N LEU A 337 1.99 1.09 3.27
CA LEU A 337 2.66 -0.22 3.27
C LEU A 337 1.69 -1.33 2.84
N TYR A 338 0.47 -1.32 3.38
CA TYR A 338 -0.56 -2.35 3.14
C TYR A 338 -1.54 -2.03 1.99
N ASP A 339 -1.29 -0.94 1.24
CA ASP A 339 -2.05 -0.60 0.05
C ASP A 339 -1.74 -1.59 -1.10
N GLY A 340 -2.70 -2.46 -1.42
CA GLY A 340 -2.56 -3.55 -2.40
C GLY A 340 -2.95 -4.93 -1.86
N ASN A 341 -2.98 -5.96 -2.71
CA ASN A 341 -3.52 -7.29 -2.38
C ASN A 341 -2.45 -8.40 -2.45
N SER A 342 -1.26 -8.17 -1.90
CA SER A 342 -0.22 -9.19 -1.91
C SER A 342 -0.55 -10.33 -0.92
N ILE A 343 -0.28 -11.57 -1.30
CA ILE A 343 -0.60 -12.76 -0.50
C ILE A 343 0.07 -12.69 0.89
N HIS A 344 1.32 -12.24 0.94
CA HIS A 344 2.07 -12.11 2.19
C HIS A 344 1.54 -11.01 3.10
N SER A 345 0.93 -9.94 2.56
CA SER A 345 0.34 -8.88 3.40
C SER A 345 -0.83 -9.40 4.24
N VAL A 346 -1.56 -10.43 3.78
CA VAL A 346 -2.70 -11.02 4.49
C VAL A 346 -2.25 -11.62 5.82
N HIS A 347 -1.21 -12.46 5.80
CA HIS A 347 -0.70 -13.10 7.02
C HIS A 347 -0.11 -12.06 7.98
N LEU A 348 0.66 -11.11 7.46
CA LEU A 348 1.29 -10.08 8.28
C LEU A 348 0.26 -9.12 8.87
N SER A 349 -0.85 -8.82 8.19
CA SER A 349 -1.84 -7.89 8.71
C SER A 349 -2.60 -8.45 9.93
N ALA A 350 -2.81 -9.76 9.99
CA ALA A 350 -3.45 -10.44 11.13
C ALA A 350 -2.68 -10.22 12.44
N GLN A 351 -1.37 -9.96 12.39
CA GLN A 351 -0.55 -9.74 13.59
C GLN A 351 -0.90 -8.44 14.35
N PHE A 352 -1.57 -7.48 13.69
CA PHE A 352 -2.08 -6.26 14.35
C PHE A 352 -3.26 -6.53 15.30
N CYS A 353 -3.87 -7.72 15.26
CA CYS A 353 -5.08 -8.05 16.03
C CYS A 353 -4.81 -8.48 17.48
N SER A 354 -3.57 -8.35 17.95
CA SER A 354 -3.10 -8.93 19.21
C SER A 354 -3.07 -7.95 20.39
N HIS A 355 -3.20 -6.64 20.16
CA HIS A 355 -3.05 -5.60 21.18
C HIS A 355 -4.22 -4.61 21.18
N GLU A 356 -4.72 -4.25 22.36
CA GLU A 356 -5.71 -3.17 22.51
C GLU A 356 -5.10 -1.83 22.05
N ASN A 357 -5.46 -1.38 20.85
CA ASN A 357 -4.96 -0.12 20.31
C ASN A 357 -5.65 1.08 20.99
N ASN A 358 -4.88 1.86 21.74
CA ASN A 358 -5.30 3.14 22.34
C ASN A 358 -5.54 4.27 21.31
N CYS A 359 -5.33 4.02 20.01
CA CYS A 359 -5.49 4.99 18.92
C CYS A 359 -6.94 5.41 18.63
N ARG A 360 -7.93 5.00 19.44
CA ARG A 360 -9.35 5.39 19.22
C ARG A 360 -9.68 6.82 19.65
N ARG A 361 -8.80 7.48 20.39
CA ARG A 361 -8.98 8.84 20.93
C ARG A 361 -8.30 9.88 20.04
N LEU A 362 -8.81 10.01 18.81
CA LEU A 362 -8.33 11.02 17.86
C LEU A 362 -9.37 12.13 17.74
N ILE A 363 -8.93 13.38 17.81
CA ILE A 363 -9.79 14.56 17.77
C ILE A 363 -9.75 15.18 16.37
N SER A 364 -8.54 15.40 15.83
CA SER A 364 -8.37 16.00 14.51
C SER A 364 -8.98 15.13 13.41
N PRO A 365 -9.86 15.68 12.54
CA PRO A 365 -10.41 14.97 11.39
C PRO A 365 -9.33 14.38 10.46
N VAL A 366 -8.17 15.06 10.35
CA VAL A 366 -7.05 14.61 9.53
C VAL A 366 -6.48 13.28 10.04
N LEU A 367 -6.27 13.18 11.37
CA LEU A 367 -5.78 11.96 12.01
C LEU A 367 -6.85 10.87 12.04
N GLN A 368 -8.12 11.21 12.25
CA GLN A 368 -9.22 10.25 12.17
C GLN A 368 -9.29 9.59 10.78
N VAL A 369 -9.24 10.38 9.70
CA VAL A 369 -9.22 9.85 8.33
C VAL A 369 -7.99 8.98 8.10
N ALA A 370 -6.81 9.44 8.55
CA ALA A 370 -5.57 8.68 8.41
C ALA A 370 -5.60 7.34 9.17
N PHE A 371 -6.22 7.31 10.35
CA PHE A 371 -6.43 6.10 11.13
C PHE A 371 -7.41 5.14 10.46
N LEU A 372 -8.54 5.64 9.97
CA LEU A 372 -9.53 4.84 9.22
C LEU A 372 -8.90 4.21 7.97
N ASP A 373 -8.07 4.97 7.25
CA ASP A 373 -7.36 4.48 6.07
C ASP A 373 -6.31 3.43 6.44
N MET A 374 -5.61 3.59 7.56
CA MET A 374 -4.69 2.59 8.11
C MET A 374 -5.42 1.28 8.42
N VAL A 375 -6.49 1.31 9.22
CA VAL A 375 -7.21 0.07 9.58
C VAL A 375 -7.89 -0.57 8.38
N LYS A 376 -8.37 0.22 7.42
CA LYS A 376 -8.91 -0.29 6.14
C LYS A 376 -7.85 -1.08 5.38
N ASN A 377 -6.62 -0.58 5.30
CA ASN A 377 -5.54 -1.26 4.59
C ASN A 377 -4.97 -2.46 5.37
N ILE A 378 -5.05 -2.50 6.70
CA ILE A 378 -4.68 -3.70 7.47
C ILE A 378 -5.77 -4.79 7.40
N CYS A 379 -7.03 -4.42 7.14
CA CYS A 379 -8.15 -5.33 7.01
C CYS A 379 -8.03 -6.18 5.72
N LYS A 380 -7.40 -7.37 5.82
CA LYS A 380 -7.09 -8.26 4.68
C LYS A 380 -7.54 -9.71 4.88
N CYS A 381 -7.94 -10.07 6.09
CA CYS A 381 -8.41 -11.41 6.44
C CYS A 381 -9.58 -11.33 7.44
N GLN A 382 -10.25 -12.45 7.65
CA GLN A 382 -11.39 -12.55 8.56
C GLN A 382 -11.00 -12.13 9.99
N GLU A 383 -9.83 -12.53 10.48
CA GLU A 383 -9.35 -12.20 11.82
C GLU A 383 -9.19 -10.68 11.99
N SER A 384 -8.54 -10.02 11.03
CA SER A 384 -8.36 -8.56 11.04
C SER A 384 -9.68 -7.80 10.93
N ALA A 385 -10.60 -8.28 10.09
CA ALA A 385 -11.92 -7.65 9.92
C ALA A 385 -12.76 -7.78 11.19
N HIS A 386 -12.77 -8.95 11.81
CA HIS A 386 -13.47 -9.19 13.07
C HIS A 386 -12.92 -8.30 14.19
N PHE A 387 -11.60 -8.30 14.38
CA PHE A 387 -10.94 -7.45 15.37
C PHE A 387 -11.25 -5.96 15.15
N ILE A 388 -11.17 -5.46 13.92
CA ILE A 388 -11.47 -4.05 13.59
C ILE A 388 -12.95 -3.74 13.83
N PHE A 389 -13.85 -4.66 13.50
CA PHE A 389 -15.27 -4.48 13.75
C PHE A 389 -15.54 -4.34 15.25
N GLU A 390 -14.99 -5.21 16.08
CA GLU A 390 -15.10 -5.14 17.55
C GLU A 390 -14.44 -3.88 18.12
N LEU A 391 -13.27 -3.51 17.55
CA LEU A 391 -12.54 -2.30 17.90
C LEU A 391 -13.41 -1.05 17.74
N LEU A 392 -14.28 -1.01 16.74
CA LEU A 392 -15.12 0.16 16.49
C LEU A 392 -16.57 -0.01 17.00
N SER A 393 -16.88 -1.17 17.61
CA SER A 393 -18.19 -1.46 18.23
C SER A 393 -18.23 -1.23 19.74
N SER A 394 -17.08 -1.05 20.41
CA SER A 394 -17.05 -0.93 21.87
C SER A 394 -17.72 0.36 22.36
N SER A 395 -18.53 0.26 23.42
CA SER A 395 -19.38 1.36 23.94
C SER A 395 -18.58 2.62 24.33
N PRO A 396 -19.10 3.83 24.00
CA PRO A 396 -18.51 5.12 24.39
C PRO A 396 -18.44 5.33 25.92
N GLU A 397 -19.23 4.59 26.72
CA GLU A 397 -19.25 4.69 28.19
C GLU A 397 -17.89 4.40 28.85
N LYS A 398 -17.01 3.63 28.17
CA LYS A 398 -15.66 3.33 28.67
C LYS A 398 -14.59 4.33 28.21
N TYR A 399 -14.84 5.12 27.16
CA TYR A 399 -13.77 5.84 26.44
C TYR A 399 -14.01 7.33 26.13
N GLY A 400 -15.19 7.88 26.42
CA GLY A 400 -15.53 9.31 26.26
C GLY A 400 -16.17 9.66 24.91
N GLU A 401 -16.71 10.87 24.79
CA GLU A 401 -17.55 11.34 23.67
C GLU A 401 -16.83 11.43 22.30
N SER A 402 -15.49 11.45 22.28
CA SER A 402 -14.68 11.60 21.06
C SER A 402 -14.16 10.28 20.46
N SER A 403 -14.70 9.14 20.87
CA SER A 403 -14.27 7.84 20.34
C SER A 403 -14.88 7.55 18.96
N LEU A 404 -14.03 7.17 18.01
CA LEU A 404 -14.46 6.62 16.72
C LEU A 404 -15.25 5.31 16.92
N CYS A 405 -16.52 5.28 16.53
CA CYS A 405 -17.34 4.07 16.61
C CYS A 405 -18.42 4.00 15.52
N TRP A 406 -18.92 2.78 15.25
CA TRP A 406 -19.94 2.54 14.23
C TRP A 406 -21.25 3.26 14.51
N ASP A 407 -21.71 3.31 15.76
CA ASP A 407 -22.95 3.98 16.14
C ASP A 407 -22.90 5.48 15.83
N HIS A 408 -21.77 6.14 16.13
CA HIS A 408 -21.57 7.55 15.82
C HIS A 408 -21.58 7.78 14.30
N PHE A 409 -20.89 6.93 13.54
CA PHE A 409 -20.86 7.01 12.08
C PHE A 409 -22.26 6.85 11.46
N TRP A 410 -23.02 5.82 11.85
CA TRP A 410 -24.36 5.59 11.30
C TRP A 410 -25.35 6.67 11.73
N LYS A 411 -25.24 7.19 12.95
CA LYS A 411 -26.00 8.38 13.39
C LYS A 411 -25.70 9.60 12.51
N ALA A 412 -24.43 9.88 12.24
CA ALA A 412 -24.05 10.98 11.35
C ALA A 412 -24.64 10.80 9.94
N LEU A 413 -24.62 9.58 9.38
CA LEU A 413 -25.27 9.30 8.09
C LEU A 413 -26.78 9.55 8.10
N HIS A 414 -27.47 9.19 9.19
CA HIS A 414 -28.90 9.51 9.37
C HIS A 414 -29.13 11.02 9.43
N ASP A 415 -28.27 11.76 10.13
CA ASP A 415 -28.35 13.22 10.23
C ASP A 415 -28.13 13.89 8.86
N TYR A 416 -27.13 13.44 8.08
CA TYR A 416 -26.96 13.92 6.70
C TYR A 416 -28.15 13.54 5.82
N LEU A 417 -28.65 12.32 5.92
CA LEU A 417 -29.82 11.89 5.16
C LEU A 417 -31.03 12.77 5.51
N GLY A 418 -31.22 13.08 6.79
CA GLY A 418 -32.20 14.04 7.29
C GLY A 418 -31.98 15.43 6.71
N TYR A 419 -30.75 15.93 6.69
CA TYR A 419 -30.39 17.22 6.11
C TYR A 419 -30.74 17.32 4.61
N PHE A 420 -30.39 16.28 3.82
CA PHE A 420 -30.74 16.21 2.40
C PHE A 420 -32.25 15.98 2.17
N LYS A 421 -32.98 15.38 3.13
CA LYS A 421 -34.43 15.17 3.06
C LYS A 421 -35.26 16.37 3.55
N GLN A 422 -34.89 17.08 4.60
CA GLN A 422 -35.70 18.15 5.22
C GLN A 422 -35.77 19.42 4.36
N ARG A 423 -34.72 19.72 3.57
CA ARG A 423 -34.80 20.78 2.55
C ARG A 423 -35.77 20.45 1.40
N LYS A 424 -36.33 19.24 1.33
CA LYS A 424 -37.48 18.91 0.46
C LYS A 424 -38.79 19.56 0.92
N GLY A 425 -38.89 19.99 2.19
CA GLY A 425 -40.15 20.37 2.84
C GLY A 425 -40.35 21.84 3.19
N ARG A 426 -39.41 22.76 2.91
CA ARG A 426 -39.65 24.21 3.11
C ARG A 426 -40.20 24.84 1.83
N PRO A 427 -41.52 25.09 1.71
CA PRO A 427 -41.99 26.10 0.77
C PRO A 427 -41.47 27.44 1.27
N SER A 428 -40.76 28.19 0.43
CA SER A 428 -40.41 29.58 0.71
C SER A 428 -41.70 30.39 0.97
N ARG A 429 -42.10 30.53 2.24
CA ARG A 429 -43.07 31.53 2.69
C ARG A 429 -42.31 32.82 2.99
N VAL A 430 -41.79 33.46 1.95
CA VAL A 430 -41.54 34.90 1.92
C VAL A 430 -41.88 35.34 0.50
N MET A 431 -42.99 36.07 0.37
CA MET A 431 -43.26 36.89 -0.80
C MET A 431 -42.11 37.90 -0.93
N GLN A 432 -41.64 38.09 -2.16
CA GLN A 432 -40.58 39.02 -2.59
C GLN A 432 -39.14 38.61 -2.26
N GLU A 433 -38.54 37.75 -3.09
CA GLU A 433 -37.11 37.87 -3.39
C GLU A 433 -36.85 37.64 -4.89
N SER A 434 -36.08 38.57 -5.45
CA SER A 434 -35.82 38.81 -6.86
C SER A 434 -35.23 37.61 -7.60
N ALA A 435 -35.57 37.50 -8.89
CA ALA A 435 -34.94 36.58 -9.82
C ALA A 435 -33.42 36.85 -9.89
N GLY A 436 -32.60 35.99 -9.28
CA GLY A 436 -31.14 36.10 -9.40
C GLY A 436 -30.29 35.30 -8.42
N GLN A 437 -30.79 34.96 -7.22
CA GLN A 437 -29.95 34.26 -6.24
C GLN A 437 -30.10 32.73 -6.33
N GLN A 438 -29.10 32.08 -6.95
CA GLN A 438 -28.89 30.64 -6.85
C GLN A 438 -28.52 30.32 -5.40
N HIS A 439 -29.40 29.68 -4.63
CA HIS A 439 -28.98 29.08 -3.37
C HIS A 439 -27.92 28.00 -3.68
N PRO A 440 -26.73 28.04 -3.05
CA PRO A 440 -25.69 27.06 -3.29
C PRO A 440 -26.19 25.66 -2.97
N LEU A 441 -25.78 24.68 -3.79
CA LEU A 441 -26.05 23.27 -3.56
C LEU A 441 -25.64 22.88 -2.13
N PRO A 442 -26.37 21.96 -1.46
CA PRO A 442 -25.89 21.43 -0.20
C PRO A 442 -24.51 20.79 -0.44
N GLN A 443 -23.47 21.37 0.17
CA GLN A 443 -22.10 20.91 0.06
C GLN A 443 -21.68 20.35 1.41
N ILE A 444 -21.22 19.09 1.38
CA ILE A 444 -20.52 18.50 2.51
C ILE A 444 -19.11 19.11 2.51
N PRO A 445 -18.63 19.71 3.62
CA PRO A 445 -17.24 20.12 3.78
C PRO A 445 -16.27 19.02 3.34
N GLN A 446 -15.14 19.39 2.73
CA GLN A 446 -14.21 18.41 2.15
C GLN A 446 -13.62 17.46 3.20
N THR A 447 -13.34 17.97 4.41
CA THR A 447 -12.85 17.18 5.54
C THR A 447 -13.88 16.15 6.02
N GLU A 448 -15.13 16.57 6.18
CA GLU A 448 -16.25 15.68 6.52
C GLU A 448 -16.49 14.63 5.42
N LEU A 449 -16.45 15.05 4.15
CA LEU A 449 -16.61 14.15 3.01
C LEU A 449 -15.51 13.07 2.99
N ALA A 450 -14.26 13.44 3.27
CA ALA A 450 -13.15 12.48 3.38
C ALA A 450 -13.40 11.47 4.52
N GLY A 451 -13.88 11.94 5.68
CA GLY A 451 -14.29 11.09 6.81
C GLY A 451 -15.40 10.11 6.44
N LEU A 452 -16.48 10.59 5.82
CA LEU A 452 -17.60 9.74 5.38
C LEU A 452 -17.14 8.68 4.38
N ILE A 453 -16.31 9.06 3.41
CA ILE A 453 -15.77 8.10 2.42
C ILE A 453 -14.90 7.05 3.13
N ALA A 454 -14.02 7.46 4.04
CA ALA A 454 -13.13 6.55 4.77
C ALA A 454 -13.93 5.51 5.59
N TRP A 455 -14.97 5.96 6.29
CA TRP A 455 -15.86 5.06 7.04
C TRP A 455 -16.64 4.10 6.15
N VAL A 456 -17.23 4.56 5.04
CA VAL A 456 -17.97 3.68 4.12
C VAL A 456 -17.03 2.64 3.50
N GLN A 457 -15.82 3.04 3.12
CA GLN A 457 -14.82 2.11 2.59
C GLN A 457 -14.33 1.12 3.65
N LEU A 458 -14.20 1.53 4.90
CA LEU A 458 -13.88 0.60 5.99
C LEU A 458 -15.01 -0.41 6.21
N ALA A 459 -16.27 0.04 6.25
CA ALA A 459 -17.43 -0.83 6.36
C ALA A 459 -17.50 -1.82 5.17
N GLU A 460 -17.18 -1.37 3.96
CA GLU A 460 -17.08 -2.23 2.77
C GLU A 460 -16.07 -3.36 2.97
N VAL A 461 -14.83 -3.03 3.33
CA VAL A 461 -13.73 -4.01 3.46
C VAL A 461 -13.96 -4.96 4.64
N VAL A 462 -14.45 -4.46 5.78
CA VAL A 462 -14.81 -5.28 6.95
C VAL A 462 -15.91 -6.27 6.57
N ALA A 463 -16.98 -5.81 5.92
CA ALA A 463 -18.05 -6.68 5.48
C ALA A 463 -17.56 -7.69 4.42
N GLU A 464 -16.62 -7.33 3.55
CA GLU A 464 -16.06 -8.25 2.54
C GLU A 464 -15.34 -9.46 3.18
N HIS A 465 -14.62 -9.24 4.28
CA HIS A 465 -13.77 -10.26 4.90
C HIS A 465 -14.40 -10.98 6.12
N ASP A 466 -15.31 -10.35 6.87
CA ASP A 466 -15.97 -10.99 8.02
C ASP A 466 -17.49 -11.15 7.81
N SER A 467 -17.93 -12.39 7.79
CA SER A 467 -19.35 -12.75 7.67
C SER A 467 -20.18 -12.39 8.91
N ALA A 468 -19.59 -12.35 10.11
CA ALA A 468 -20.28 -11.97 11.33
C ALA A 468 -20.56 -10.47 11.37
N ALA A 469 -19.53 -9.64 11.15
CA ALA A 469 -19.69 -8.20 10.97
C ALA A 469 -20.67 -7.85 9.84
N ARG A 470 -20.63 -8.57 8.71
CA ARG A 470 -21.59 -8.40 7.61
C ARG A 470 -23.05 -8.59 8.05
N ARG A 471 -23.33 -9.62 8.86
CA ARG A 471 -24.68 -9.83 9.42
C ARG A 471 -25.07 -8.70 10.37
N GLN A 472 -24.14 -8.22 11.20
CA GLN A 472 -24.41 -7.07 12.08
C GLN A 472 -24.77 -5.81 11.29
N PHE A 473 -24.04 -5.50 10.21
CA PHE A 473 -24.42 -4.39 9.31
C PHE A 473 -25.81 -4.58 8.69
N PHE A 474 -26.23 -5.81 8.46
CA PHE A 474 -27.54 -6.12 7.89
C PHE A 474 -28.68 -6.04 8.92
N ASP A 475 -28.48 -6.65 10.09
CA ASP A 475 -29.53 -6.89 11.09
C ASP A 475 -29.68 -5.77 12.12
N ASN A 476 -28.69 -4.89 12.24
CA ASN A 476 -28.76 -3.79 13.18
C ASN A 476 -29.78 -2.73 12.72
N ASN A 477 -30.97 -2.79 13.33
CA ASN A 477 -32.08 -1.89 13.05
C ASN A 477 -31.78 -0.42 13.36
N SER A 478 -30.90 -0.12 14.35
CA SER A 478 -30.55 1.27 14.66
C SER A 478 -29.74 1.90 13.53
N TRP A 479 -28.88 1.11 12.88
CA TRP A 479 -28.07 1.58 11.75
C TRP A 479 -28.89 1.61 10.47
N SER A 480 -29.75 0.61 10.23
CA SER A 480 -30.55 0.48 9.01
C SER A 480 -29.68 0.65 7.74
N CYS A 481 -28.52 -0.01 7.71
CA CYS A 481 -27.43 0.30 6.78
C CYS A 481 -27.87 0.23 5.31
N VAL A 482 -28.72 -0.74 4.96
CA VAL A 482 -29.20 -0.97 3.58
C VAL A 482 -30.08 0.20 3.13
N GLU A 483 -31.11 0.54 3.90
CA GLU A 483 -32.05 1.62 3.58
C GLU A 483 -31.36 2.98 3.58
N THR A 484 -30.50 3.23 4.56
CA THR A 484 -29.73 4.50 4.67
C THR A 484 -28.82 4.67 3.46
N SER A 485 -28.05 3.64 3.09
CA SER A 485 -27.15 3.68 1.94
C SER A 485 -27.92 3.84 0.62
N ALA A 486 -29.00 3.06 0.41
CA ALA A 486 -29.83 3.14 -0.79
C ALA A 486 -30.56 4.49 -0.91
N SER A 487 -30.92 5.13 0.20
CA SER A 487 -31.52 6.47 0.21
C SER A 487 -30.48 7.58 -0.03
N LEU A 488 -29.25 7.41 0.46
CA LEU A 488 -28.16 8.36 0.24
C LEU A 488 -27.66 8.35 -1.22
N VAL A 489 -27.59 7.19 -1.89
CA VAL A 489 -27.21 7.16 -3.32
C VAL A 489 -28.22 7.90 -4.22
N THR A 490 -29.48 8.00 -3.80
CA THR A 490 -30.52 8.80 -4.51
C THR A 490 -30.61 10.25 -4.04
N SER A 491 -29.80 10.64 -3.05
CA SER A 491 -29.69 12.00 -2.55
C SER A 491 -28.63 12.80 -3.30
N ALA A 492 -28.60 14.12 -3.10
CA ALA A 492 -27.67 15.03 -3.78
C ALA A 492 -26.24 15.02 -3.17
N VAL A 493 -25.71 13.83 -2.84
CA VAL A 493 -24.35 13.66 -2.30
C VAL A 493 -23.29 13.63 -3.43
N PRO A 494 -21.99 13.84 -3.12
CA PRO A 494 -20.90 13.71 -4.09
C PRO A 494 -20.79 12.30 -4.71
N LEU A 495 -20.40 12.23 -5.98
CA LEU A 495 -20.34 10.99 -6.78
C LEU A 495 -19.43 9.92 -6.18
N VAL A 496 -18.27 10.34 -5.65
CA VAL A 496 -17.30 9.44 -4.99
C VAL A 496 -17.93 8.72 -3.80
N LEU A 497 -18.74 9.44 -3.01
CA LEU A 497 -19.45 8.88 -1.87
C LEU A 497 -20.56 7.91 -2.31
N LYS A 498 -21.26 8.20 -3.43
CA LYS A 498 -22.24 7.26 -4.02
C LYS A 498 -21.58 5.96 -4.47
N GLY A 499 -20.44 6.08 -5.16
CA GLY A 499 -19.63 4.95 -5.56
C GLY A 499 -19.24 4.07 -4.37
N ALA A 500 -18.81 4.69 -3.27
CA ALA A 500 -18.50 3.98 -2.03
C ALA A 500 -19.72 3.25 -1.45
N PHE A 501 -20.90 3.89 -1.38
CA PHE A 501 -22.12 3.23 -0.89
C PHE A 501 -22.54 2.04 -1.75
N TYR A 502 -22.47 2.16 -3.09
CA TYR A 502 -22.77 1.03 -3.96
C TYR A 502 -21.81 -0.15 -3.73
N ARG A 503 -20.52 0.13 -3.55
CA ARG A 503 -19.54 -0.92 -3.25
C ARG A 503 -19.76 -1.56 -1.88
N PHE A 504 -20.10 -0.78 -0.86
CA PHE A 504 -20.51 -1.31 0.45
C PHE A 504 -21.75 -2.20 0.36
N LEU A 505 -22.81 -1.78 -0.35
CA LEU A 505 -23.97 -2.63 -0.62
C LEU A 505 -23.58 -3.92 -1.36
N ALA A 506 -22.58 -3.85 -2.24
CA ALA A 506 -22.07 -5.01 -2.95
C ALA A 506 -21.37 -6.01 -2.02
N SER A 507 -20.64 -5.54 -0.99
CA SER A 507 -19.99 -6.42 -0.02
C SER A 507 -20.99 -7.10 0.92
N LEU A 508 -22.14 -6.47 1.18
CA LEU A 508 -23.27 -7.09 1.88
C LEU A 508 -23.94 -8.20 1.05
N ALA A 509 -24.02 -8.02 -0.27
CA ALA A 509 -24.72 -8.93 -1.20
C ALA A 509 -23.91 -10.17 -1.63
N VAL A 510 -22.71 -10.39 -1.07
CA VAL A 510 -21.82 -11.50 -1.47
C VAL A 510 -22.51 -12.86 -1.31
N TYR A 511 -23.29 -13.03 -0.24
CA TYR A 511 -24.15 -14.19 -0.03
C TYR A 511 -25.61 -13.83 -0.32
N GLU A 512 -26.45 -14.85 -0.57
CA GLU A 512 -27.88 -14.65 -0.85
C GLU A 512 -28.61 -13.95 0.30
N TYR A 513 -28.13 -14.16 1.54
CA TYR A 513 -28.66 -13.55 2.75
C TYR A 513 -28.79 -12.03 2.59
N GLY A 514 -30.03 -11.55 2.56
CA GLY A 514 -30.35 -10.13 2.53
C GLY A 514 -30.38 -9.46 1.15
N THR A 515 -30.08 -10.19 0.08
CA THR A 515 -30.13 -9.68 -1.31
C THR A 515 -31.52 -9.17 -1.70
N ALA A 516 -32.59 -9.87 -1.28
CA ALA A 516 -33.98 -9.44 -1.49
C ALA A 516 -34.27 -8.06 -0.85
N ARG A 517 -33.71 -7.78 0.34
CA ARG A 517 -33.86 -6.47 1.01
C ARG A 517 -33.12 -5.37 0.26
N ILE A 518 -31.92 -5.68 -0.25
CA ILE A 518 -31.16 -4.73 -1.08
C ILE A 518 -31.94 -4.43 -2.37
N TRP A 519 -32.48 -5.45 -3.05
CA TRP A 519 -33.36 -5.24 -4.21
C TRP A 519 -34.58 -4.38 -3.87
N ALA A 520 -35.28 -4.70 -2.80
CA ALA A 520 -36.44 -3.94 -2.34
C ALA A 520 -36.07 -2.46 -2.03
N ALA A 521 -34.93 -2.21 -1.41
CA ALA A 521 -34.42 -0.87 -1.16
C ALA A 521 -34.10 -0.11 -2.47
N LEU A 522 -33.38 -0.72 -3.41
CA LEU A 522 -33.07 -0.11 -4.69
C LEU A 522 -34.32 0.24 -5.50
N ILE A 523 -35.33 -0.63 -5.48
CA ILE A 523 -36.62 -0.45 -6.17
C ILE A 523 -37.44 0.64 -5.49
N SER A 524 -37.61 0.57 -4.16
CA SER A 524 -38.40 1.54 -3.39
C SER A 524 -37.84 2.97 -3.49
N PHE A 525 -36.52 3.13 -3.50
CA PHE A 525 -35.89 4.44 -3.71
C PHE A 525 -35.75 4.83 -5.18
N SER A 526 -36.24 4.01 -6.11
CA SER A 526 -36.21 4.29 -7.56
C SER A 526 -34.80 4.60 -8.07
N VAL A 527 -33.79 3.81 -7.70
CA VAL A 527 -32.42 3.99 -8.20
C VAL A 527 -32.37 3.94 -9.73
N ILE A 528 -33.24 3.11 -10.33
CA ILE A 528 -33.57 3.11 -11.75
C ILE A 528 -35.06 3.34 -11.89
N LYS A 529 -35.45 4.24 -12.80
CA LYS A 529 -36.85 4.53 -13.12
C LYS A 529 -37.07 4.58 -14.62
N LYS A 530 -38.20 4.03 -15.04
CA LYS A 530 -38.73 4.22 -16.39
C LYS A 530 -39.53 5.51 -16.43
N THR A 531 -39.11 6.44 -17.28
CA THR A 531 -39.83 7.70 -17.52
C THR A 531 -41.17 7.44 -18.23
N THR A 532 -42.06 8.43 -18.24
CA THR A 532 -43.35 8.35 -18.95
C THR A 532 -43.20 8.10 -20.46
N SER A 533 -42.08 8.50 -21.05
CA SER A 533 -41.74 8.20 -22.46
C SER A 533 -41.16 6.80 -22.68
N GLY A 534 -41.07 5.97 -21.64
CA GLY A 534 -40.51 4.63 -21.71
C GLY A 534 -38.98 4.57 -21.67
N LYS A 535 -38.27 5.72 -21.65
CA LYS A 535 -36.81 5.77 -21.50
C LYS A 535 -36.42 5.35 -20.07
N LEU A 536 -35.49 4.41 -19.95
CA LEU A 536 -34.87 4.07 -18.68
C LEU A 536 -33.83 5.13 -18.30
N THR A 537 -33.89 5.57 -17.06
CA THR A 537 -32.92 6.50 -16.45
C THR A 537 -32.48 5.88 -15.12
N GLY A 538 -31.18 5.83 -14.86
CA GLY A 538 -30.60 5.12 -13.72
C GLY A 538 -29.45 5.89 -13.12
N ILE A 539 -29.05 5.52 -11.90
CA ILE A 539 -28.16 6.33 -11.05
C ILE A 539 -28.77 7.73 -10.90
N GLN A 540 -29.93 7.77 -10.25
CA GLN A 540 -30.70 9.00 -10.15
C GLN A 540 -30.37 9.77 -8.88
N PHE A 541 -30.56 11.08 -8.92
CA PHE A 541 -30.62 11.88 -7.71
C PHE A 541 -31.84 12.80 -7.69
N HIS A 542 -32.34 13.08 -6.49
CA HIS A 542 -33.38 14.07 -6.25
C HIS A 542 -32.78 15.46 -6.06
N TRP A 543 -33.30 16.44 -6.80
CA TRP A 543 -32.96 17.86 -6.65
C TRP A 543 -33.84 18.55 -5.59
N ALA A 544 -33.27 19.55 -4.90
CA ALA A 544 -33.87 20.20 -3.72
C ALA A 544 -34.99 21.21 -4.00
N ARG A 545 -35.20 21.60 -5.25
CA ARG A 545 -36.37 22.38 -5.68
C ARG A 545 -37.22 21.35 -6.49
N LYS A 546 -38.54 21.49 -6.62
CA LYS A 546 -39.54 20.43 -6.97
C LYS A 546 -39.10 19.14 -7.73
N ASP A 547 -39.36 17.95 -7.19
CA ASP A 547 -39.72 16.64 -7.84
C ASP A 547 -39.06 16.15 -9.15
N PHE A 548 -38.03 16.81 -9.69
CA PHE A 548 -37.32 16.36 -10.91
C PHE A 548 -36.18 15.42 -10.54
N LEU A 549 -36.33 14.15 -10.91
CA LEU A 549 -35.24 13.18 -11.04
C LEU A 549 -34.33 13.62 -12.18
N LYS A 550 -33.02 13.69 -11.93
CA LYS A 550 -32.03 13.89 -12.99
C LYS A 550 -31.18 12.63 -13.16
N ASP A 551 -30.84 12.37 -14.42
CA ASP A 551 -29.88 11.34 -14.83
C ASP A 551 -28.48 11.80 -14.44
N GLU A 552 -27.94 11.24 -13.36
CA GLU A 552 -26.66 11.67 -12.80
C GLU A 552 -25.48 11.29 -13.68
N LEU A 553 -25.58 10.13 -14.34
CA LEU A 553 -24.56 9.64 -15.25
C LEU A 553 -24.34 10.64 -16.39
N GLU A 554 -25.42 11.04 -17.07
CA GLU A 554 -25.30 11.95 -18.21
C GLU A 554 -25.02 13.40 -17.80
N THR A 555 -25.52 13.85 -16.65
CA THR A 555 -25.41 15.28 -16.27
C THR A 555 -24.22 15.61 -15.37
N ARG A 556 -23.71 14.66 -14.59
CA ARG A 556 -22.61 14.87 -13.62
C ARG A 556 -21.39 14.03 -13.96
N GLU A 557 -21.50 12.71 -14.09
CA GLU A 557 -20.34 11.84 -14.34
C GLU A 557 -19.67 12.15 -15.69
N CYS A 558 -20.46 12.25 -16.78
CA CYS A 558 -19.94 12.63 -18.10
C CYS A 558 -19.28 14.02 -18.11
N ALA A 559 -19.85 14.99 -17.39
CA ALA A 559 -19.31 16.35 -17.30
C ALA A 559 -17.99 16.39 -16.50
N MET A 560 -17.92 15.64 -15.39
CA MET A 560 -16.74 15.54 -14.54
C MET A 560 -15.68 14.58 -15.11
N LYS A 561 -16.03 13.73 -16.09
CA LYS A 561 -15.19 12.67 -16.65
C LYS A 561 -14.66 11.70 -15.59
N SER A 562 -15.41 11.52 -14.51
CA SER A 562 -15.15 10.57 -13.42
C SER A 562 -16.40 9.74 -13.18
N TYR A 563 -16.23 8.42 -13.11
CA TYR A 563 -17.34 7.46 -13.14
C TYR A 563 -17.44 6.61 -11.85
N ASP A 564 -17.08 7.19 -10.71
CA ASP A 564 -17.03 6.49 -9.40
C ASP A 564 -18.38 5.86 -9.02
N SER A 565 -19.48 6.54 -9.32
CA SER A 565 -20.83 6.05 -9.01
C SER A 565 -21.23 4.92 -9.95
N SER A 566 -20.97 5.07 -11.24
CA SER A 566 -21.20 4.00 -12.24
C SER A 566 -20.39 2.74 -11.95
N LEU A 567 -19.12 2.87 -11.61
CA LEU A 567 -18.26 1.73 -11.25
C LEU A 567 -18.75 1.01 -9.98
N GLY A 568 -19.09 1.77 -8.94
CA GLY A 568 -19.69 1.21 -7.73
C GLY A 568 -21.00 0.48 -8.01
N PHE A 569 -21.87 1.08 -8.82
CA PHE A 569 -23.14 0.48 -9.24
C PHE A 569 -22.93 -0.81 -10.02
N LEU A 570 -21.98 -0.86 -10.96
CA LEU A 570 -21.63 -2.08 -11.68
C LEU A 570 -21.13 -3.18 -10.75
N ARG A 571 -20.31 -2.86 -9.74
CA ARG A 571 -19.88 -3.83 -8.70
C ARG A 571 -21.08 -4.41 -7.95
N LEU A 572 -22.03 -3.56 -7.54
CA LEU A 572 -23.27 -4.01 -6.88
C LEU A 572 -24.10 -4.93 -7.78
N MET A 573 -24.30 -4.54 -9.03
CA MET A 573 -25.08 -5.33 -9.99
C MET A 573 -24.43 -6.68 -10.28
N LYS A 574 -23.11 -6.71 -10.46
CA LYS A 574 -22.35 -7.96 -10.64
C LYS A 574 -22.60 -8.92 -9.47
N THR A 575 -22.61 -8.43 -8.24
CA THR A 575 -22.87 -9.27 -7.07
C THR A 575 -24.33 -9.69 -6.97
N LEU A 576 -25.29 -8.78 -7.13
CA LEU A 576 -26.72 -9.09 -7.02
C LEU A 576 -27.23 -10.04 -8.11
N PHE A 577 -26.68 -9.97 -9.32
CA PHE A 577 -27.04 -10.89 -10.41
C PHE A 577 -26.61 -12.35 -10.14
N ARG A 578 -25.74 -12.60 -9.16
CA ARG A 578 -25.47 -13.98 -8.68
C ARG A 578 -26.66 -14.59 -7.95
N HIS A 579 -27.61 -13.76 -7.48
CA HIS A 579 -28.76 -14.12 -6.66
C HIS A 579 -30.08 -13.63 -7.31
N MET A 580 -30.19 -13.78 -8.63
CA MET A 580 -31.26 -13.19 -9.45
C MET A 580 -32.67 -13.70 -9.15
N HIS A 581 -32.82 -14.86 -8.51
CA HIS A 581 -34.10 -15.45 -8.13
C HIS A 581 -34.82 -14.69 -7.01
N THR A 582 -34.13 -13.74 -6.36
CA THR A 582 -34.66 -12.95 -5.23
C THR A 582 -35.44 -11.70 -5.66
N VAL A 583 -35.56 -11.44 -6.98
CA VAL A 583 -36.21 -10.26 -7.53
C VAL A 583 -37.12 -10.62 -8.71
N ASP A 584 -38.17 -9.83 -8.90
CA ASP A 584 -39.06 -9.96 -10.05
C ASP A 584 -38.33 -9.72 -11.39
N SER A 585 -38.67 -10.56 -12.38
CA SER A 585 -38.06 -10.56 -13.71
C SER A 585 -38.21 -9.23 -14.47
N GLY A 586 -39.31 -8.48 -14.24
CA GLY A 586 -39.53 -7.18 -14.86
C GLY A 586 -38.56 -6.11 -14.35
N HIS A 587 -38.29 -6.12 -13.05
CA HIS A 587 -37.31 -5.23 -12.44
C HIS A 587 -35.89 -5.60 -12.88
N LEU A 588 -35.54 -6.89 -12.85
CA LEU A 588 -34.25 -7.38 -13.30
C LEU A 588 -33.92 -6.91 -14.73
N LEU A 589 -34.89 -7.03 -15.64
CA LEU A 589 -34.75 -6.60 -17.02
C LEU A 589 -34.47 -5.09 -17.14
N CYS A 590 -35.10 -4.26 -16.30
CA CYS A 590 -34.85 -2.81 -16.31
C CYS A 590 -33.41 -2.47 -15.94
N TYR A 591 -32.87 -3.12 -14.92
CA TYR A 591 -31.48 -2.90 -14.48
C TYR A 591 -30.48 -3.39 -15.54
N LEU A 592 -30.70 -4.59 -16.10
CA LEU A 592 -29.85 -5.13 -17.17
C LEU A 592 -29.86 -4.23 -18.42
N GLN A 593 -31.04 -3.79 -18.85
CA GLN A 593 -31.17 -2.90 -20.00
C GLN A 593 -30.46 -1.56 -19.78
N PHE A 594 -30.54 -0.99 -18.57
CA PHE A 594 -29.82 0.23 -18.24
C PHE A 594 -28.30 0.03 -18.29
N ILE A 595 -27.78 -1.03 -17.69
CA ILE A 595 -26.34 -1.35 -17.72
C ILE A 595 -25.85 -1.47 -19.16
N ILE A 596 -26.53 -2.26 -19.99
CA ILE A 596 -26.13 -2.49 -21.38
C ILE A 596 -26.22 -1.18 -22.17
N LYS A 597 -27.38 -0.52 -22.17
CA LYS A 597 -27.63 0.62 -23.08
C LYS A 597 -26.93 1.90 -22.63
N SER A 598 -26.90 2.17 -21.33
CA SER A 598 -26.45 3.44 -20.77
C SER A 598 -25.03 3.40 -20.23
N ILE A 599 -24.49 2.23 -19.86
CA ILE A 599 -23.11 2.14 -19.36
C ILE A 599 -22.21 1.50 -20.42
N ILE A 600 -22.47 0.25 -20.80
CA ILE A 600 -21.60 -0.52 -21.70
C ILE A 600 -21.64 0.06 -23.12
N CYS A 601 -22.79 0.18 -23.78
CA CYS A 601 -22.82 0.67 -25.16
C CYS A 601 -22.29 2.11 -25.33
N GLN A 602 -22.28 2.91 -24.26
CA GLN A 602 -21.79 4.29 -24.29
C GLN A 602 -20.35 4.45 -23.79
N PHE A 603 -19.71 3.40 -23.25
CA PHE A 603 -18.40 3.55 -22.59
C PHE A 603 -17.34 4.09 -23.57
N ALA A 604 -17.31 3.57 -24.81
CA ALA A 604 -16.32 4.00 -25.81
C ALA A 604 -16.53 5.44 -26.29
N ASN A 605 -17.75 5.99 -26.13
CA ASN A 605 -18.11 7.34 -26.55
C ASN A 605 -17.91 8.38 -25.44
N ARG A 606 -17.48 7.96 -24.25
CA ARG A 606 -17.29 8.82 -23.07
C ARG A 606 -15.85 9.25 -22.91
N SER A 607 -15.66 10.43 -22.30
CA SER A 607 -14.34 10.94 -21.93
C SER A 607 -14.01 10.58 -20.48
N TYR A 608 -12.74 10.27 -20.21
CA TYR A 608 -12.25 9.84 -18.89
C TYR A 608 -11.05 10.68 -18.47
N ASN A 609 -11.03 11.12 -17.20
CA ASN A 609 -9.82 11.71 -16.61
C ASN A 609 -8.81 10.63 -16.20
N ASN A 610 -9.29 9.43 -15.85
CA ASN A 610 -8.45 8.29 -15.47
C ASN A 610 -8.72 7.09 -16.38
N VAL A 611 -7.70 6.68 -17.15
CA VAL A 611 -7.78 5.52 -18.06
C VAL A 611 -8.06 4.21 -17.31
N GLN A 612 -7.64 4.08 -16.04
CA GLN A 612 -7.97 2.89 -15.25
C GLN A 612 -9.48 2.72 -15.05
N GLN A 613 -10.24 3.81 -14.91
CA GLN A 613 -11.70 3.73 -14.80
C GLN A 613 -12.32 3.18 -16.10
N MET A 614 -11.75 3.53 -17.26
CA MET A 614 -12.17 2.96 -18.54
C MET A 614 -11.90 1.45 -18.57
N ILE A 615 -10.71 1.02 -18.15
CA ILE A 615 -10.33 -0.41 -18.12
C ILE A 615 -11.19 -1.19 -17.13
N MET A 616 -11.60 -0.62 -16.00
CA MET A 616 -12.46 -1.30 -15.01
C MET A 616 -13.90 -1.50 -15.48
N VAL A 617 -14.39 -0.68 -16.42
CA VAL A 617 -15.73 -0.85 -17.03
C VAL A 617 -15.73 -1.98 -18.05
N MET A 618 -14.61 -2.17 -18.77
CA MET A 618 -14.38 -3.29 -19.69
C MET A 618 -14.27 -4.60 -18.91
#